data_AF-A0A846BVZ4-F1
#
_entry.id   AF-A0A846BVZ4-F1
#
_cell.length_a   1.000
_cell.length_b   1.000
_cell.length_c   1.000
_cell.angle_alpha   90.00
_cell.angle_beta   90.00
_cell.angle_gamma   90.00
#
_symmetry.space_group_name_H-M   'P 1'
#
loop_
_entity.id
_entity.type
_entity.pdbx_description
1 polymer ?
#
loop_
_entity_poly.entity_id
_entity_poly.type
_entity_poly.pdbx_seq_one_letter_code
_entity_poly.pdbx_strand_id
1 'polypeptide(L)'
;MILVNNPGSWSHVYPPLLHAKWHGFTPTDLVFPSFLFIIGVAMAFSLAKYTKDNQPTAAVYWRIVRRSAILFALGIFLNASTLILDLLLNGKSIDWSTFRIMGVLQRIGIA
;
A
#
# COMPACT_ATOMS: atom_id res chain seq x y z
N MET A 1 -10.56 -4.45 3.11
CA MET A 1 -10.59 -2.97 3.14
C MET A 1 -11.61 -2.36 2.19
N ILE A 2 -11.82 -2.89 0.97
CA ILE A 2 -12.79 -2.29 0.02
C ILE A 2 -14.20 -2.20 0.61
N LEU A 3 -14.73 -3.26 1.22
CA LEU A 3 -16.07 -3.27 1.84
C LEU A 3 -16.23 -2.32 3.03
N VAL A 4 -15.13 -1.99 3.71
CA VAL A 4 -15.10 -1.09 4.87
C VAL A 4 -15.02 0.37 4.40
N ASN A 5 -14.17 0.63 3.42
CA ASN A 5 -13.94 1.98 2.89
C ASN A 5 -15.03 2.42 1.90
N ASN A 6 -15.72 1.47 1.28
CA ASN A 6 -16.80 1.75 0.35
C ASN A 6 -17.91 0.71 0.46
N PRO A 7 -18.77 0.79 1.49
CA PRO A 7 -19.88 -0.14 1.70
C PRO A 7 -21.04 0.05 0.70
N GLY A 8 -20.93 0.98 -0.25
CA GLY A 8 -21.99 1.38 -1.17
C GLY A 8 -23.04 2.28 -0.52
N SER A 9 -23.60 1.86 0.62
CA SER A 9 -24.55 2.65 1.42
C SER A 9 -24.09 2.73 2.88
N TRP A 10 -23.78 3.94 3.35
CA TRP A 10 -23.37 4.20 4.74
C TRP A 10 -24.51 4.01 5.75
N SER A 11 -25.77 3.92 5.30
CA SER A 11 -26.92 3.65 6.17
C SER A 11 -27.16 2.16 6.41
N HIS A 12 -26.56 1.27 5.60
CA HIS A 12 -26.74 -0.18 5.69
C HIS A 12 -25.38 -0.89 5.72
N VAL A 13 -24.58 -0.60 6.75
CA VAL A 13 -23.28 -1.24 6.96
C VAL A 13 -23.39 -2.27 8.08
N TYR A 14 -22.87 -3.47 7.84
CA TYR A 14 -22.79 -4.51 8.86
C TYR A 14 -21.94 -4.01 10.04
N PRO A 15 -22.43 -4.08 11.29
CA PRO A 15 -21.73 -3.51 12.45
C PRO A 15 -20.27 -3.96 12.62
N PRO A 16 -19.87 -5.23 12.34
CA PRO A 16 -18.47 -5.65 12.44
C PRO A 16 -17.53 -4.96 11.44
N LEU A 17 -18.07 -4.45 10.32
CA LEU A 17 -17.32 -3.76 9.26
C LEU A 17 -17.12 -2.26 9.53
N LEU A 18 -17.72 -1.74 10.62
CA LEU A 18 -17.55 -0.35 11.02
C LEU A 18 -16.39 -0.22 12.01
N HIS A 19 -15.64 0.88 11.89
CA HIS A 19 -14.65 1.27 12.89
C HIS A 19 -15.32 1.72 14.18
N ALA A 20 -14.65 1.47 15.32
CA ALA A 20 -15.05 2.10 16.57
C ALA A 20 -14.97 3.64 16.43
N LYS A 21 -15.96 4.36 16.98
CA LYS A 21 -16.00 5.84 16.85
C LYS A 21 -14.84 6.54 17.58
N TRP A 22 -14.44 6.00 18.74
CA TRP A 22 -13.36 6.56 19.56
C TRP A 22 -12.87 5.53 20.59
N HIS A 23 -13.74 5.17 21.53
CA HIS A 23 -13.51 4.08 22.48
C HIS A 23 -14.26 2.85 22.01
N GLY A 24 -13.53 1.75 21.85
CA GLY A 24 -14.08 0.50 21.39
C GLY A 24 -13.03 -0.28 20.60
N PHE A 25 -13.43 -1.47 20.20
CA PHE A 25 -12.60 -2.37 19.42
C PHE A 25 -13.52 -3.18 18.52
N THR A 26 -13.37 -3.02 17.21
CA THR A 26 -14.10 -3.83 16.23
C THR A 26 -13.13 -4.72 15.45
N PRO A 27 -13.62 -5.83 14.87
CA PRO A 27 -12.78 -6.71 14.06
C PRO A 27 -12.08 -5.99 12.90
N THR A 28 -12.68 -4.91 12.41
CA THR A 28 -12.13 -4.11 11.30
C THR A 28 -10.88 -3.33 11.71
N ASP A 29 -10.77 -2.94 12.98
CA ASP A 29 -9.60 -2.24 13.52
C ASP A 29 -8.35 -3.14 13.53
N LEU A 30 -8.53 -4.47 13.64
CA LEU A 30 -7.44 -5.45 13.66
C LEU A 30 -6.83 -5.74 12.30
N VAL A 31 -7.53 -5.43 11.21
CA VAL A 31 -7.09 -5.85 9.88
C VAL A 31 -5.76 -5.20 9.50
N PHE A 32 -5.56 -3.91 9.81
CA PHE A 32 -4.30 -3.23 9.50
C PHE A 32 -3.11 -3.72 10.35
N PRO A 33 -3.21 -3.83 11.68
CA PRO A 33 -2.16 -4.45 12.51
C PRO A 33 -1.83 -5.88 12.08
N SER A 34 -2.85 -6.71 11.81
CA SER A 34 -2.65 -8.09 11.38
C SER A 34 -1.94 -8.17 10.02
N PHE A 35 -2.28 -7.26 9.10
CA PHE A 35 -1.62 -7.15 7.81
C PHE A 35 -0.13 -6.80 7.94
N LEU A 36 0.22 -5.82 8.79
CA LEU A 36 1.63 -5.47 9.05
C LEU A 36 2.40 -6.65 9.67
N PHE A 37 1.79 -7.36 10.61
CA PHE A 37 2.39 -8.55 11.21
C PHE A 37 2.68 -9.64 10.17
N ILE A 38 1.68 -9.98 9.34
CA ILE A 38 1.83 -10.99 8.30
C ILE A 38 2.86 -10.58 7.25
N ILE A 39 2.95 -9.30 6.88
CA ILE A 39 4.02 -8.80 5.99
C ILE A 39 5.39 -9.08 6.61
N GLY A 40 5.58 -8.76 7.90
CA GLY A 40 6.83 -9.04 8.63
C GLY A 40 7.22 -10.52 8.58
N VAL A 41 6.26 -11.41 8.86
CA VAL A 41 6.47 -12.87 8.80
C VAL A 41 6.81 -13.32 7.37
N ALA A 42 6.10 -12.82 6.36
CA ALA A 42 6.34 -13.15 4.96
C ALA A 42 7.73 -12.69 4.49
N MET A 43 8.22 -11.53 4.96
CA MET A 43 9.58 -11.05 4.66
C MET A 43 10.65 -11.97 5.22
N ALA A 44 10.49 -12.46 6.45
CA ALA A 44 11.43 -13.41 7.06
C ALA A 44 11.57 -14.68 6.22
N PHE A 45 10.44 -15.28 5.79
CA PHE A 45 10.46 -16.46 4.91
C PHE A 45 11.01 -16.15 3.52
N SER A 46 10.68 -14.99 2.94
CA SER A 46 11.18 -14.59 1.63
C SER A 46 12.71 -14.41 1.60
N LEU A 47 13.30 -13.93 2.69
CA LEU A 47 14.74 -13.71 2.82
C LEU A 47 15.50 -14.98 3.23
N ALA A 48 14.87 -15.88 3.99
CA ALA A 48 15.46 -17.15 4.39
C ALA A 48 15.95 -17.99 3.19
N LYS A 49 15.25 -17.92 2.05
CA LYS A 49 15.64 -18.62 0.80
C LYS A 49 16.98 -18.13 0.23
N TYR A 50 17.37 -16.89 0.51
CA TYR A 50 18.53 -16.22 -0.09
C TYR A 50 19.70 -16.05 0.89
N THR A 51 19.51 -16.49 2.14
CA THR A 51 20.47 -16.28 3.22
C THR A 51 20.88 -17.65 3.79
N LYS A 52 21.42 -18.53 2.94
CA LYS A 52 22.15 -19.70 3.46
C LYS A 52 23.32 -19.16 4.30
N ASP A 53 23.41 -19.61 5.54
CA ASP A 53 24.42 -19.22 6.53
C ASP A 53 24.35 -17.78 7.08
N ASN A 54 23.17 -17.14 7.00
CA ASN A 54 22.94 -15.80 7.57
C ASN A 54 23.85 -14.69 7.00
N GLN A 55 24.46 -14.94 5.83
CA GLN A 55 25.31 -13.98 5.12
C GLN A 55 24.57 -13.38 3.93
N PRO A 56 23.98 -12.18 4.06
CA PRO A 56 23.31 -11.53 2.93
C PRO A 56 24.35 -11.08 1.89
N THR A 57 24.34 -11.72 0.72
CA THR A 57 25.19 -11.31 -0.42
C THR A 57 24.73 -9.96 -0.98
N ALA A 58 25.66 -9.19 -1.59
CA ALA A 58 25.35 -7.96 -2.33
C ALA A 58 24.22 -8.12 -3.38
N ALA A 59 24.08 -9.32 -3.96
CA ALA A 59 23.00 -9.64 -4.89
C ALA A 59 21.60 -9.56 -4.26
N VAL A 60 21.46 -9.89 -2.96
CA VAL A 60 20.19 -9.81 -2.22
C VAL A 60 19.81 -8.36 -1.99
N TYR A 61 20.75 -7.52 -1.55
CA TYR A 61 20.54 -6.08 -1.40
C TYR A 61 20.17 -5.41 -2.72
N TRP A 62 20.86 -5.74 -3.82
CA TRP A 62 20.54 -5.22 -5.13
C TRP A 62 19.11 -5.57 -5.58
N ARG A 63 18.66 -6.79 -5.25
CA ARG A 63 17.30 -7.23 -5.56
C ARG A 63 16.25 -6.45 -4.77
N ILE A 64 16.52 -6.18 -3.49
CA ILE A 64 15.64 -5.35 -2.64
C ILE A 64 15.54 -3.96 -3.24
N VAL A 65 16.68 -3.28 -3.48
CA VAL A 65 16.72 -1.93 -4.06
C VAL A 65 16.01 -1.87 -5.40
N ARG A 66 16.25 -2.84 -6.30
CA ARG A 66 15.57 -2.91 -7.60
C ARG A 66 14.05 -3.03 -7.43
N ARG A 67 13.58 -3.87 -6.52
CA ARG A 67 12.14 -4.04 -6.25
C ARG A 67 11.55 -2.74 -5.69
N SER A 68 12.21 -2.13 -4.72
CA SER A 68 11.81 -0.85 -4.13
C SER A 68 11.73 0.25 -5.20
N ALA A 69 12.73 0.36 -6.07
CA ALA A 69 12.75 1.32 -7.16
C ALA A 69 11.62 1.09 -8.18
N ILE A 70 11.34 -0.17 -8.55
CA ILE A 70 10.23 -0.52 -9.45
C ILE A 70 8.89 -0.14 -8.81
N LEU A 71 8.66 -0.47 -7.53
CA LEU A 71 7.43 -0.11 -6.82
C LEU A 71 7.27 1.40 -6.68
N PHE A 72 8.38 2.11 -6.43
CA PHE A 72 8.38 3.56 -6.33
C PHE A 72 8.04 4.22 -7.67
N ALA A 73 8.70 3.80 -8.75
CA ALA A 73 8.46 4.29 -10.11
C ALA A 73 7.02 3.98 -10.56
N LEU A 74 6.52 2.78 -10.28
CA LEU A 74 5.14 2.40 -10.58
C LEU A 74 4.14 3.27 -9.80
N GLY A 75 4.44 3.61 -8.54
CA GLY A 75 3.59 4.48 -7.74
C GLY A 75 3.51 5.91 -8.29
N ILE A 76 4.64 6.45 -8.75
CA ILE A 76 4.68 7.76 -9.43
C ILE A 76 3.93 7.68 -10.77
N PHE A 77 4.18 6.63 -11.55
CA PHE A 77 3.52 6.43 -12.84
C PHE A 77 1.99 6.36 -12.68
N LEU A 78 1.49 5.63 -11.71
CA LEU A 78 0.05 5.57 -11.44
C LEU A 78 -0.52 6.95 -11.07
N ASN A 79 0.16 7.71 -10.21
CA ASN A 79 -0.29 9.05 -9.84
C ASN A 79 -0.29 10.02 -11.04
N ALA A 80 0.76 9.96 -11.87
CA ALA A 80 0.85 10.73 -13.11
C ALA A 80 -0.21 10.29 -14.14
N SER A 81 -0.50 9.00 -14.25
CA SER A 81 -1.50 8.47 -15.17
C SER A 81 -2.90 9.01 -14.88
N THR A 82 -3.25 9.23 -13.61
CA THR A 82 -4.53 9.83 -13.24
C THR A 82 -4.62 11.28 -13.71
N LEU A 83 -3.55 12.07 -13.58
CA LEU A 83 -3.50 13.45 -14.08
C LEU A 83 -3.60 13.51 -15.61
N ILE A 84 -2.91 12.61 -16.31
CA ILE A 84 -2.94 12.51 -17.78
C ILE A 84 -4.34 12.09 -18.25
N LEU A 85 -4.97 11.14 -17.56
CA LEU A 85 -6.31 10.67 -17.91
C LEU A 85 -7.38 11.75 -17.69
N ASP A 86 -7.28 12.53 -16.61
CA ASP A 86 -8.18 13.66 -16.36
C ASP A 86 -8.02 14.78 -17.39
N LEU A 87 -6.80 15.03 -17.85
CA LEU A 87 -6.54 15.96 -18.95
C LEU A 87 -7.13 15.44 -20.27
N LEU A 88 -6.93 14.15 -20.58
CA LEU A 88 -7.31 13.54 -21.86
C LEU A 88 -8.82 13.29 -22.00
N LEU A 89 -9.48 12.82 -20.94
CA LEU A 89 -10.91 12.45 -20.98
C LEU A 89 -11.84 13.56 -20.54
N ASN A 90 -11.43 14.37 -19.55
CA ASN A 90 -12.29 15.39 -18.95
C ASN A 90 -11.90 16.83 -19.35
N GLY A 91 -10.82 17.01 -20.13
CA GLY A 91 -10.32 18.34 -20.54
C GLY A 91 -9.90 19.23 -19.38
N LYS A 92 -9.65 18.64 -18.19
CA LYS A 92 -9.38 19.37 -16.96
C LYS A 92 -7.91 19.78 -16.89
N SER A 93 -7.62 20.98 -16.40
CA SER A 93 -6.24 21.44 -16.19
C SER A 93 -5.52 20.57 -15.16
N ILE A 94 -4.22 20.32 -15.38
CA ILE A 94 -3.37 19.54 -14.47
C ILE A 94 -3.32 20.24 -13.12
N ASP A 95 -3.98 19.65 -12.13
CA ASP A 95 -3.95 20.13 -10.76
C ASP A 95 -2.79 19.47 -9.99
N TRP A 96 -1.72 20.24 -9.83
CA TRP A 96 -0.52 19.81 -9.11
C TRP A 96 -0.77 19.62 -7.61
N SER A 97 -1.86 20.15 -7.05
CA SER A 97 -2.20 19.98 -5.63
C SER A 97 -2.57 18.52 -5.28
N THR A 98 -3.08 17.78 -6.27
CA THR A 98 -3.42 16.35 -6.13
C THR A 98 -2.23 15.41 -6.32
N PHE A 99 -1.06 15.93 -6.74
CA PHE A 99 0.12 15.10 -6.97
C PHE A 99 0.70 14.63 -5.62
N ARG A 100 0.71 13.32 -5.39
CA ARG A 100 1.18 12.72 -4.14
C ARG A 100 2.43 11.89 -4.38
N ILE A 101 3.56 12.41 -3.90
CA ILE A 101 4.87 11.73 -4.00
C ILE A 101 4.90 10.47 -3.13
N MET A 102 4.35 10.51 -1.92
CA MET A 102 4.31 9.37 -0.99
C MET A 102 2.93 8.67 -0.96
N GLY A 103 2.66 7.86 -1.97
CA GLY A 103 1.54 6.92 -1.98
C GLY A 103 1.83 5.63 -1.20
N VAL A 104 0.83 4.75 -1.17
CA VAL A 104 0.91 3.45 -0.47
C VAL A 104 2.02 2.57 -1.06
N LEU A 105 2.17 2.57 -2.39
CA LEU A 105 3.16 1.74 -3.08
C LEU A 105 4.60 2.18 -2.78
N GLN A 106 4.83 3.49 -2.70
CA GLN A 106 6.12 4.08 -2.30
C GLN A 106 6.46 3.73 -0.86
N ARG A 107 5.48 3.83 0.06
CA ARG A 107 5.68 3.49 1.47
C ARG A 107 6.01 2.00 1.67
N ILE A 108 5.32 1.10 0.95
CA ILE A 108 5.60 -0.35 0.97
C ILE A 108 6.95 -0.68 0.31
N GLY A 109 7.37 0.10 -0.69
CA GLY A 109 8.68 -0.10 -1.33
C GLY A 109 9.86 0.31 -0.45
N ILE A 110 9.67 1.24 0.48
CA ILE A 110 10.73 1.76 1.36
C ILE A 110 10.81 0.98 2.69
N ALA A 111 9.67 0.48 3.19
CA ALA A 111 9.58 -0.36 4.39
C ALA A 111 10.13 -1.77 4.13
#